data_AF-A0A1J5PJH5-F1
#
_entry.id   AF-A0A1J5PJH5-F1
#
_cell.length_a   1.000
_cell.length_b   1.000
_cell.length_c   1.000
_cell.angle_alpha   90.00
_cell.angle_beta   90.00
_cell.angle_gamma   90.00
#
_symmetry.space_group_name_H-M   'P 1'
#
loop_
_entity.id
_entity.type
_entity.pdbx_description
1 polymer ?
#
loop_
_entity_poly.entity_id
_entity_poly.type
_entity_poly.pdbx_seq_one_letter_code
_entity_poly.pdbx_strand_id
1 'polypeptide(L)'
;MLAARKSLARQMQASRVGVEAQARRLDIAQGRYEAGVSSYLDVLEAQRELIAAQQMAAQVRRAQLESNVQLYKALGGGREDVL
;
A
#
# COMPACT_ATOMS: atom_id res chain seq x y z
N MET A 1 -6.24 -2.18 -21.20
CA MET A 1 -6.58 -3.04 -20.04
C MET A 1 -5.37 -3.80 -19.47
N LEU A 2 -4.59 -4.58 -20.24
CA LEU A 2 -3.44 -5.34 -19.73
C LEU A 2 -2.28 -4.46 -19.21
N ALA A 3 -1.91 -3.40 -19.93
CA ALA A 3 -0.84 -2.48 -19.53
C ALA A 3 -1.15 -1.77 -18.20
N ALA A 4 -2.41 -1.37 -17.97
CA ALA A 4 -2.85 -0.76 -16.71
C ALA A 4 -2.72 -1.73 -15.52
N ARG A 5 -3.12 -3.00 -15.69
CA ARG A 5 -2.93 -4.05 -14.67
C ARG A 5 -1.45 -4.30 -14.35
N LYS A 6 -0.59 -4.36 -15.36
CA LYS A 6 0.87 -4.51 -15.14
C LYS A 6 1.45 -3.31 -14.39
N SER A 7 0.95 -2.10 -14.67
CA SER A 7 1.34 -0.89 -13.92
C SER A 7 0.90 -0.97 -12.45
N LEU A 8 -0.35 -1.34 -12.17
CA LEU A 8 -0.89 -1.50 -10.81
C LEU A 8 -0.15 -2.59 -10.03
N ALA A 9 0.20 -3.71 -10.67
CA ALA A 9 1.01 -4.77 -10.04
C ALA A 9 2.39 -4.25 -9.62
N ARG A 10 3.06 -3.45 -10.46
CA ARG A 10 4.34 -2.81 -10.10
C ARG A 10 4.17 -1.81 -8.96
N GLN A 11 3.11 -0.99 -8.99
CA GLN A 11 2.81 -0.05 -7.90
C GLN A 11 2.51 -0.77 -6.59
N MET A 12 1.84 -1.92 -6.63
CA MET A 12 1.55 -2.73 -5.44
C MET A 12 2.82 -3.34 -4.85
N GLN A 13 3.73 -3.80 -5.70
CA GLN A 13 5.01 -4.30 -5.23
C GLN A 13 5.86 -3.17 -4.62
N ALA A 14 5.90 -2.01 -5.29
CA ALA A 14 6.63 -0.84 -4.78
C ALA A 14 6.07 -0.34 -3.44
N SER A 15 4.73 -0.30 -3.29
CA SER A 15 4.10 0.13 -2.04
C SER A 15 4.35 -0.87 -0.90
N ARG A 16 4.35 -2.18 -1.16
CA ARG A 16 4.74 -3.20 -0.17
C ARG A 16 6.18 -3.03 0.29
N VAL A 17 7.12 -2.89 -0.63
CA VAL A 17 8.54 -2.64 -0.30
C VAL A 17 8.68 -1.35 0.49
N GLY A 18 7.90 -0.32 0.16
CA GLY A 18 7.85 0.94 0.92
C GLY A 18 7.38 0.75 2.36
N VAL A 19 6.31 -0.01 2.58
CA VAL A 19 5.81 -0.34 3.93
C VAL A 19 6.86 -1.11 4.73
N GLU A 20 7.50 -2.12 4.14
CA GLU A 20 8.55 -2.89 4.82
C GLU A 20 9.77 -2.03 5.19
N ALA A 21 10.16 -1.11 4.30
CA ALA A 21 11.24 -0.18 4.57
C ALA A 21 10.89 0.77 5.72
N GLN A 22 9.65 1.26 5.78
CA GLN A 22 9.19 2.11 6.88
C GLN A 22 9.06 1.35 8.20
N ALA A 23 8.64 0.08 8.17
CA ALA A 23 8.59 -0.76 9.35
C ALA A 23 9.99 -0.93 9.96
N ARG A 24 10.99 -1.25 9.12
CA ARG A 24 12.39 -1.32 9.57
C ARG A 24 12.91 0.00 10.13
N ARG A 25 12.49 1.14 9.56
CA ARG A 25 12.86 2.46 10.10
C ARG A 25 12.27 2.69 11.49
N LEU A 26 11.01 2.29 11.70
CA LEU A 26 10.38 2.35 13.01
C LEU A 26 11.13 1.48 14.03
N ASP A 27 11.47 0.24 13.67
CA ASP A 27 12.22 -0.66 14.57
C ASP A 27 13.56 -0.05 14.99
N ILE A 28 14.29 0.56 14.05
CA ILE A 28 15.56 1.26 14.32
C ILE A 28 15.34 2.48 15.22
N ALA A 29 14.29 3.28 14.98
CA ALA A 29 13.98 4.45 15.79
C ALA A 29 13.63 4.06 17.24
N GLN A 30 12.85 2.98 17.42
CA GLN A 30 12.55 2.43 18.72
C GLN A 30 13.81 1.97 19.45
N GLY A 31 14.68 1.20 18.79
CA GLY A 31 15.94 0.77 19.39
C GLY A 31 16.87 1.93 19.79
N ARG A 32 16.90 3.02 19.01
CA ARG A 32 17.68 4.23 19.36
C ARG A 32 17.07 4.98 20.54
N TYR A 33 15.75 5.05 20.64
CA TYR A 33 15.06 5.67 21.77
C TYR A 33 15.30 4.86 23.05
N GLU A 34 15.15 3.53 22.99
CA GLU A 34 15.41 2.62 24.12
C GLU A 34 16.87 2.69 24.59
N ALA A 35 17.82 2.86 23.66
CA ALA A 35 19.22 3.08 23.98
C ALA A 35 19.54 4.50 24.49
N GLY A 36 18.56 5.41 24.53
CA GLY A 36 18.75 6.81 24.94
C GLY A 36 19.51 7.67 23.93
N VAL A 37 19.63 7.22 22.68
CA VAL A 37 20.41 7.86 21.61
C VAL A 37 19.54 8.81 20.76
N SER A 38 18.22 8.65 20.79
CA SER A 38 17.28 9.48 20.03
C SER A 38 16.06 9.89 20.86
N SER A 39 15.33 10.91 20.42
CA SER A 39 14.13 11.39 21.09
C SER A 39 12.94 10.47 20.77
N TYR A 40 11.93 10.45 21.65
CA TYR A 40 10.65 9.81 21.35
C TYR A 40 9.95 10.45 20.14
N LEU A 41 10.26 11.72 19.83
CA LEU A 41 9.76 12.37 18.60
C LEU A 41 10.20 11.64 17.33
N ASP A 42 11.40 11.06 17.32
CA ASP A 42 11.90 10.30 16.16
C ASP A 42 11.10 9.01 15.96
N VAL A 43 10.65 8.37 17.05
CA VAL A 43 9.76 7.21 17.00
C VAL A 43 8.39 7.59 16.44
N LEU A 44 7.84 8.71 16.90
CA LEU A 44 6.54 9.21 16.41
C LEU A 44 6.58 9.57 14.93
N GLU A 45 7.66 10.22 14.47
CA GLU A 45 7.81 10.53 13.04
C GLU A 45 7.94 9.24 12.21
N ALA A 46 8.72 8.26 12.67
CA ALA A 46 8.83 6.96 11.99
C ALA A 46 7.48 6.21 11.95
N GLN A 47 6.67 6.26 13.01
CA GLN A 47 5.30 5.72 13.01
C GLN A 47 4.41 6.43 11.99
N ARG A 48 4.47 7.76 11.96
CA ARG A 48 3.70 8.57 11.00
C ARG A 48 4.06 8.23 9.56
N GLU A 49 5.34 8.08 9.27
CA GLU A 49 5.82 7.66 7.95
C GLU A 49 5.35 6.24 7.57
N LEU A 50 5.38 5.29 8.51
CA LEU A 50 4.86 3.94 8.29
C LEU A 50 3.36 3.96 7.96
N ILE A 51 2.58 4.73 8.71
CA ILE A 51 1.14 4.89 8.47
C ILE A 51 0.90 5.48 7.07
N ALA A 52 1.66 6.51 6.68
CA ALA A 52 1.56 7.09 5.34
C ALA A 52 1.85 6.05 4.23
N ALA A 53 2.89 5.23 4.40
CA ALA A 53 3.20 4.16 3.45
C ALA A 53 2.10 3.09 3.38
N GLN A 54 1.52 2.72 4.52
CA GLN A 54 0.39 1.77 4.58
C GLN A 54 -0.85 2.33 3.89
N GLN A 55 -1.15 3.62 4.06
CA GLN A 55 -2.24 4.30 3.37
C GLN A 55 -2.04 4.30 1.85
N MET A 56 -0.83 4.57 1.37
CA MET A 56 -0.50 4.47 -0.06
C MET A 56 -0.71 3.05 -0.59
N ALA A 57 -0.25 2.03 0.13
CA ALA A 57 -0.47 0.63 -0.24
C ALA A 57 -1.97 0.28 -0.32
N ALA A 58 -2.78 0.77 0.63
CA ALA A 58 -4.23 0.58 0.62
C ALA A 58 -4.89 1.25 -0.59
N GLN A 59 -4.47 2.46 -0.97
CA GLN A 59 -4.98 3.16 -2.16
C GLN A 59 -4.66 2.39 -3.45
N VAL A 60 -3.44 1.88 -3.61
CA VAL A 60 -3.06 1.06 -4.77
C VAL A 60 -3.89 -0.23 -4.83
N ARG A 61 -4.12 -0.88 -3.68
CA ARG A 61 -4.99 -2.06 -3.61
C ARG A 61 -6.42 -1.72 -4.01
N ARG A 62 -6.94 -0.57 -3.60
CA ARG A 62 -8.28 -0.10 -3.99
C ARG A 62 -8.38 0.09 -5.51
N ALA A 63 -7.41 0.77 -6.12
CA ALA A 63 -7.36 0.97 -7.56
C ALA A 63 -7.30 -0.36 -8.34
N GLN A 64 -6.61 -1.37 -7.80
CA GLN A 64 -6.58 -2.71 -8.39
C GLN A 64 -7.95 -3.41 -8.36
N LEU A 65 -8.69 -3.28 -7.25
CA LEU A 65 -10.04 -3.84 -7.12
C LEU A 65 -11.02 -3.11 -8.05
N GLU A 66 -10.96 -1.79 -8.12
CA GLU A 66 -11.77 -0.98 -9.04
C GLU A 66 -11.50 -1.38 -10.50
N SER A 67 -10.23 -1.58 -10.89
CA SER A 67 -9.88 -2.05 -12.24
C SER A 67 -10.45 -3.45 -12.54
N ASN A 68 -10.51 -4.33 -11.54
CA ASN A 68 -11.11 -5.67 -11.70
C ASN A 68 -12.63 -5.58 -11.89
N VAL A 69 -13.32 -4.73 -11.12
CA VAL A 69 -14.76 -4.50 -11.28
C VAL A 69 -15.08 -3.89 -12.65
N GLN A 70 -14.29 -2.93 -13.12
CA GLN A 70 -14.46 -2.35 -14.45
C GLN A 70 -14.29 -3.38 -15.56
N LEU A 71 -13.31 -4.29 -15.43
CA LEU A 71 -13.14 -5.38 -16.40
C LEU A 71 -14.34 -6.33 -16.38
N TYR A 72 -14.85 -6.68 -15.20
CA TYR A 72 -16.03 -7.54 -15.07
C TYR A 72 -17.25 -6.92 -15.78
N LYS A 73 -17.48 -5.61 -15.57
CA LYS A 73 -18.53 -4.86 -16.27
C LYS A 73 -18.30 -4.82 -17.78
N ALA A 74 -17.07 -4.53 -18.23
CA ALA A 74 -16.73 -4.42 -19.66
C ALA A 74 -16.82 -5.77 -20.41
N LEU A 75 -16.61 -6.89 -19.72
CA LEU A 75 -16.78 -8.24 -20.28
C LEU A 75 -18.26 -8.68 -20.36
N GLY A 76 -19.20 -7.79 -20.00
CA GLY A 76 -20.63 -8.02 -20.13
C GLY A 76 -21.32 -8.41 -18.83
N GLY A 77 -20.71 -8.16 -17.67
CA GLY A 77 -21.39 -8.28 -16.36
C GLY A 77 -21.98 -9.66 -16.06
N GLY A 78 -21.51 -10.74 -16.69
CA GLY A 78 -22.32 -11.94 -16.82
C GLY A 78 -23.48 -11.64 -17.76
N ARG A 79 -23.45 -12.20 -18.97
CA ARG A 79 -24.62 -12.17 -19.87
C ARG A 79 -25.69 -13.09 -19.29
N GLU A 80 -26.32 -12.70 -18.18
CA GLU A 80 -27.37 -13.44 -17.51
C GLU A 80 -28.10 -12.58 -16.47
N ASP A 81 -28.36 -11.31 -16.80
CA ASP A 81 -29.63 -10.71 -16.41
C ASP A 81 -30.62 -11.06 -17.53
N VAL A 82 -30.98 -12.36 -17.59
CA VAL A 82 -32.23 -12.79 -18.20
C VAL A 82 -33.30 -12.45 -17.17
N LEU A 83 -34.08 -11.40 -17.46
CA LEU A 83 -35.54 -11.30 -17.34
C LEU A 83 -35.99 -9.98 -17.97
#